data_AF-A0A0F4Z2F8-F1
#
_entry.id   AF-A0A0F4Z2F8-F1
#
_cell.length_a   1.000
_cell.length_b   1.000
_cell.length_c   1.000
_cell.angle_alpha   90.00
_cell.angle_beta   90.00
_cell.angle_gamma   90.00
#
_symmetry.space_group_name_H-M   'P 1'
#
loop_
_entity.id
_entity.type
_entity.pdbx_description
1 polymer ?
#
loop_
_entity_poly.entity_id
_entity_poly.type
_entity_poly.pdbx_seq_one_letter_code
_entity_poly.pdbx_strand_id
1 'polypeptide(L)'
;MLVTADDQVKAYIKKIMSQLNKWMIGGKISKLVVVITSKETGEHVERWEFNSSQKGPSRKTVDKENAGPGDVDHAAPTQEKTEKEIQEEIQAIFRQITASVTFLPVLDGDCTFNVLVYADADSEVPVEWGDSDPKEIKNGEKVQLRSFSTNNHRVDTLVSYRLAD
;
A
#
# COMPACT_ATOMS: atom_id res chain seq x y z
N MET A 1 6.71 13.03 -12.36
CA MET A 1 6.39 11.61 -12.19
C MET A 1 6.88 10.88 -13.42
N LEU A 2 7.69 9.84 -13.26
CA LEU A 2 8.18 9.04 -14.37
C LEU A 2 7.19 7.90 -14.65
N VAL A 3 6.92 7.64 -15.92
CA VAL A 3 6.05 6.55 -16.37
C VAL A 3 6.80 5.80 -17.46
N THR A 4 6.72 4.47 -17.47
CA THR A 4 7.39 3.64 -18.48
C THR A 4 6.89 4.00 -19.89
N ALA A 5 7.82 4.03 -20.85
CA ALA A 5 7.50 4.18 -22.27
C ALA A 5 7.26 2.83 -22.95
N ASP A 6 7.66 1.72 -22.34
CA ASP A 6 7.55 0.36 -22.88
C ASP A 6 6.10 -0.14 -22.82
N ASP A 7 5.55 -0.53 -23.97
CA ASP A 7 4.15 -0.90 -24.09
C ASP A 7 3.82 -2.27 -23.46
N GLN A 8 4.79 -3.19 -23.39
CA GLN A 8 4.60 -4.48 -22.71
C GLN A 8 4.49 -4.28 -21.21
N VAL A 9 5.37 -3.44 -20.63
CA VAL A 9 5.34 -3.08 -19.21
C VAL A 9 4.06 -2.30 -18.89
N LYS A 10 3.64 -1.35 -19.73
CA LYS A 10 2.35 -0.65 -19.56
C LYS A 10 1.18 -1.62 -19.54
N ALA A 11 1.13 -2.55 -20.50
CA ALA A 11 0.05 -3.54 -20.57
C ALA A 11 0.03 -4.44 -19.34
N TYR A 12 1.20 -4.88 -18.88
CA TYR A 12 1.35 -5.68 -17.67
C TYR A 12 0.86 -4.94 -16.42
N ILE A 13 1.34 -3.71 -16.18
CA ILE A 13 0.91 -2.89 -15.04
C ILE A 13 -0.60 -2.61 -15.12
N LYS A 14 -1.14 -2.32 -16.31
CA LYS A 14 -2.57 -2.07 -16.50
C LYS A 14 -3.43 -3.28 -16.11
N LYS A 15 -3.01 -4.50 -16.45
CA LYS A 15 -3.69 -5.73 -16.03
C LYS A 15 -3.76 -5.84 -14.51
N ILE A 16 -2.62 -5.65 -13.83
CA ILE A 16 -2.54 -5.67 -12.35
C ILE A 16 -3.47 -4.61 -11.75
N MET A 17 -3.36 -3.36 -12.21
CA MET A 17 -4.17 -2.25 -11.69
C MET A 17 -5.67 -2.45 -11.91
N SER A 18 -6.06 -3.07 -13.03
CA SER A 18 -7.47 -3.36 -13.29
C SER A 18 -8.07 -4.36 -12.30
N GLN A 19 -7.28 -5.37 -11.88
CA GLN A 19 -7.72 -6.33 -10.89
C GLN A 19 -7.67 -5.75 -9.47
N LEU A 20 -6.61 -5.02 -9.14
CA LEU A 20 -6.48 -4.34 -7.86
C LEU A 20 -7.65 -3.38 -7.60
N ASN A 21 -8.10 -2.64 -8.62
CA ASN A 21 -9.25 -1.74 -8.49
C ASN A 21 -10.53 -2.50 -8.09
N LYS A 22 -10.78 -3.70 -8.66
CA LYS A 22 -11.95 -4.52 -8.29
C LYS A 22 -11.88 -4.94 -6.83
N TRP A 23 -10.72 -5.41 -6.37
CA TRP A 23 -10.54 -5.81 -4.98
C TRP A 23 -10.61 -4.62 -4.01
N MET A 24 -10.07 -3.45 -4.37
CA MET A 24 -10.18 -2.22 -3.58
C MET A 24 -11.64 -1.79 -3.41
N ILE A 25 -12.43 -1.78 -4.49
CA ILE A 25 -13.86 -1.43 -4.45
C ILE A 25 -14.64 -2.45 -3.60
N GLY A 26 -14.31 -3.73 -3.74
CA GLY A 26 -14.90 -4.80 -2.93
C GLY A 26 -14.44 -4.83 -1.47
N GLY A 27 -13.49 -3.97 -1.07
CA GLY A 27 -12.90 -4.00 0.28
C GLY A 27 -12.11 -5.27 0.58
N LYS A 28 -11.70 -6.00 -0.46
CA LYS A 28 -11.12 -7.34 -0.38
C LYS A 28 -9.61 -7.38 -0.24
N ILE A 29 -8.93 -6.26 -0.44
CA ILE A 29 -7.46 -6.16 -0.40
C ILE A 29 -7.00 -5.48 0.88
N SER A 30 -6.03 -6.09 1.54
CA SER A 30 -5.37 -5.54 2.74
C SER A 30 -3.96 -5.03 2.46
N LYS A 31 -3.25 -5.61 1.48
CA LYS A 31 -1.86 -5.24 1.20
C LYS A 31 -1.48 -5.48 -0.27
N LEU A 32 -0.80 -4.52 -0.88
CA LEU A 32 -0.05 -4.67 -2.12
C LEU A 32 1.44 -4.71 -1.79
N VAL A 33 2.17 -5.68 -2.34
CA VAL A 33 3.62 -5.80 -2.12
C VAL A 33 4.34 -5.85 -3.46
N VAL A 34 5.42 -5.06 -3.59
CA VAL A 34 6.36 -5.14 -4.70
C VAL A 34 7.69 -5.65 -4.15
N VAL A 35 8.14 -6.79 -4.65
CA VAL A 35 9.40 -7.42 -4.24
C VAL A 35 10.41 -7.30 -5.36
N ILE A 36 11.59 -6.75 -5.05
CA ILE A 36 12.74 -6.70 -5.95
C ILE A 36 13.65 -7.88 -5.61
N THR A 37 14.03 -8.64 -6.62
CA THR A 37 14.83 -9.87 -6.47
C THR A 37 16.02 -9.83 -7.41
N SER A 38 17.22 -10.07 -6.88
CA SER A 38 18.44 -10.20 -7.70
C SER A 38 18.32 -11.41 -8.62
N LYS A 39 18.62 -11.25 -9.90
CA LYS A 39 18.65 -12.38 -10.84
C LYS A 39 19.85 -13.29 -10.64
N GLU A 40 20.92 -12.77 -10.04
CA GLU A 40 22.17 -13.52 -9.86
C GLU A 40 22.07 -14.46 -8.67
N THR A 41 21.57 -13.95 -7.52
CA THR A 41 21.51 -14.72 -6.27
C THR A 41 20.13 -15.33 -6.02
N GLY A 42 19.08 -14.82 -6.68
CA GLY A 42 17.69 -15.18 -6.39
C GLY A 42 17.16 -14.59 -5.07
N GLU A 43 17.94 -13.74 -4.40
CA GLU A 43 17.56 -13.17 -3.12
C GLU A 43 16.70 -11.92 -3.25
N HIS A 44 15.72 -11.79 -2.34
CA HIS A 44 14.91 -10.57 -2.21
C HIS A 44 15.76 -9.47 -1.56
N VAL A 45 15.95 -8.38 -2.30
CA VAL A 45 16.80 -7.25 -1.91
C VAL A 45 15.98 -6.09 -1.36
N GLU A 46 14.79 -5.87 -1.92
CA GLU A 46 13.82 -4.87 -1.43
C GLU A 46 12.41 -5.44 -1.44
N ARG A 47 11.60 -5.01 -0.47
CA ARG A 47 10.20 -5.39 -0.34
C ARG A 47 9.40 -4.17 0.08
N TRP A 48 8.65 -3.62 -0.88
CA TRP A 48 7.80 -2.46 -0.72
C TRP A 48 6.38 -2.90 -0.40
N GLU A 49 5.87 -2.50 0.75
CA GLU A 49 4.53 -2.80 1.23
C GLU A 49 3.66 -1.55 1.20
N PHE A 50 2.47 -1.71 0.64
CA PHE A 50 1.40 -0.72 0.65
C PHE A 50 0.19 -1.34 1.34
N ASN A 51 0.03 -1.04 2.62
CA ASN A 51 -1.03 -1.58 3.46
C ASN A 51 -2.28 -0.71 3.32
N SER A 52 -3.39 -1.28 2.86
CA SER A 52 -4.67 -0.61 2.76
C SER A 52 -5.53 -0.96 3.98
N SER A 53 -5.97 0.05 4.70
CA SER A 53 -7.00 -0.09 5.73
C SER A 53 -8.23 0.72 5.34
N GLN A 54 -9.40 0.11 5.49
CA GLN A 54 -10.64 0.85 5.36
C GLN A 54 -10.82 1.72 6.60
N LYS A 55 -11.04 3.02 6.39
CA LYS A 55 -11.66 3.83 7.43
C LYS A 55 -13.12 3.41 7.44
N GLY A 56 -13.51 2.60 8.42
CA GLY A 56 -14.92 2.27 8.61
C GLY A 56 -15.75 3.55 8.65
N PRO A 57 -17.06 3.50 8.32
CA PRO A 57 -17.93 4.59 8.70
C PRO A 57 -17.69 4.82 10.19
N SER A 58 -17.60 6.07 10.63
CA SER A 58 -17.63 6.41 12.04
C SER A 58 -19.01 6.04 12.60
N ARG A 59 -19.32 4.74 12.68
CA ARG A 59 -20.38 4.20 13.50
C ARG A 59 -19.82 4.30 14.90
N LYS A 60 -20.11 5.42 15.54
CA LYS A 60 -20.29 5.43 16.99
C LYS A 60 -21.25 4.28 17.29
N THR A 61 -20.74 3.14 17.75
CA THR A 61 -21.53 2.27 18.62
C THR A 61 -21.87 3.16 19.80
N VAL A 62 -23.11 3.65 19.81
CA VAL A 62 -23.65 4.35 20.96
C VAL A 62 -23.84 3.26 22.01
N ASP A 63 -22.82 3.05 22.84
CA ASP A 63 -22.99 2.41 24.14
C ASP A 63 -23.85 3.35 24.98
N LYS A 64 -25.17 3.22 24.82
CA LYS A 64 -26.16 3.87 25.66
C LYS A 64 -26.21 3.13 27.00
N GLU A 65 -25.33 3.44 27.95
CA GLU A 65 -25.67 3.32 29.38
C GLU A 65 -24.93 4.39 30.18
N ASN A 66 -25.68 5.41 30.64
CA ASN A 66 -25.33 6.49 31.58
C ASN A 66 -24.65 7.77 31.04
N ALA A 67 -25.46 8.79 30.75
CA ALA A 67 -25.17 10.21 31.05
C ALA A 67 -26.48 11.03 30.98
N GLY A 68 -26.65 11.98 31.91
CA GLY A 68 -27.92 12.65 32.23
C GLY A 68 -28.42 13.71 31.22
N PRO A 69 -29.58 14.34 31.49
CA PRO A 69 -30.24 15.23 30.55
C PRO A 69 -29.63 16.63 30.64
N GLY A 70 -28.69 16.94 29.75
CA GLY A 70 -28.18 18.29 29.56
C GLY A 70 -26.77 18.34 29.02
N ASP A 71 -26.61 18.07 27.73
CA ASP A 71 -25.52 18.61 26.91
C ASP A 71 -25.88 18.42 25.43
N VAL A 72 -26.57 19.43 24.90
CA VAL A 72 -26.65 19.68 23.46
C VAL A 72 -25.36 20.36 23.06
N ASP A 73 -24.32 19.59 22.71
CA ASP A 73 -23.15 20.18 22.07
C ASP A 73 -22.54 19.26 20.98
N HIS A 74 -22.69 19.76 19.75
CA HIS A 74 -21.87 19.57 18.56
C HIS A 74 -21.23 18.18 18.33
N ALA A 75 -21.99 17.28 17.69
CA ALA A 75 -21.39 16.30 16.79
C ALA A 75 -20.76 17.05 15.61
N ALA A 76 -19.46 17.33 15.68
CA ALA A 76 -18.70 17.88 14.56
C ALA A 76 -18.91 16.99 13.32
N PRO A 77 -19.17 17.56 12.13
CA PRO A 77 -19.22 16.77 10.91
C PRO A 77 -17.83 16.17 10.69
N THR A 78 -17.76 14.87 10.37
CA THR A 78 -16.55 14.29 9.78
C THR A 78 -16.24 15.08 8.52
N GLN A 79 -15.27 15.98 8.60
CA GLN A 79 -14.89 16.85 7.50
C GLN A 79 -14.29 15.98 6.40
N GLU A 80 -14.98 15.89 5.26
CA GLU A 80 -14.48 15.16 4.10
C GLU A 80 -13.19 15.83 3.62
N LYS A 81 -12.14 15.02 3.43
CA LYS A 81 -10.87 15.51 2.88
C LYS A 81 -11.10 15.98 1.44
N THR A 82 -10.56 17.14 1.12
CA THR A 82 -10.60 17.68 -0.23
C THR A 82 -9.65 16.91 -1.15
N GLU A 83 -9.93 16.91 -2.46
CA GLU A 83 -9.05 16.29 -3.44
C GLU A 83 -7.64 16.91 -3.40
N LYS A 84 -7.55 18.23 -3.18
CA LYS A 84 -6.29 18.94 -3.07
C LYS A 84 -5.42 18.40 -1.92
N GLU A 85 -6.00 18.22 -0.73
CA GLU A 85 -5.28 17.67 0.43
C GLU A 85 -4.82 16.23 0.16
N ILE A 86 -5.67 15.42 -0.47
CA ILE A 86 -5.31 14.03 -0.84
C ILE A 86 -4.14 14.03 -1.83
N GLN A 87 -4.18 14.89 -2.85
CA GLN A 87 -3.09 15.02 -3.83
C GLN A 87 -1.79 15.50 -3.19
N GLU A 88 -1.84 16.44 -2.24
CA GLU A 88 -0.67 16.91 -1.49
C GLU A 88 -0.03 15.80 -0.65
N GLU A 89 -0.84 14.95 0.00
CA GLU A 89 -0.35 13.77 0.73
C GLU A 89 0.32 12.77 -0.22
N ILE A 90 -0.31 12.48 -1.38
CA ILE A 90 0.25 11.59 -2.40
C ILE A 90 1.59 12.14 -2.93
N GLN A 91 1.68 13.44 -3.20
CA GLN A 91 2.93 14.07 -3.63
C GLN A 91 4.04 13.97 -2.58
N ALA A 92 3.69 14.12 -1.29
CA ALA A 92 4.65 13.95 -0.21
C ALA A 92 5.23 12.52 -0.17
N ILE A 93 4.40 11.52 -0.43
CA ILE A 93 4.84 10.11 -0.50
C ILE A 93 5.75 9.89 -1.70
N PHE A 94 5.41 10.40 -2.89
CA PHE A 94 6.30 10.29 -4.05
C PHE A 94 7.69 10.89 -3.76
N ARG A 95 7.75 12.06 -3.13
CA ARG A 95 9.03 12.68 -2.72
C ARG A 95 9.78 11.80 -1.71
N GLN A 96 9.07 11.18 -0.76
CA GLN A 96 9.70 10.33 0.24
C GLN A 96 10.21 9.01 -0.35
N ILE A 97 9.48 8.38 -1.29
CA ILE A 97 9.95 7.20 -2.02
C ILE A 97 11.22 7.52 -2.81
N THR A 98 11.26 8.67 -3.49
CA THR A 98 12.49 9.09 -4.18
C THR A 98 13.62 9.39 -3.21
N ALA A 99 13.33 10.05 -2.08
CA ALA A 99 14.33 10.32 -1.06
C ALA A 99 14.85 9.04 -0.40
N SER A 100 14.01 8.00 -0.24
CA SER A 100 14.45 6.76 0.40
C SER A 100 15.52 6.02 -0.38
N VAL A 101 15.56 6.17 -1.70
CA VAL A 101 16.63 5.61 -2.54
C VAL A 101 18.03 6.08 -2.10
N THR A 102 18.14 7.21 -1.40
CA THR A 102 19.43 7.73 -0.91
C THR A 102 20.02 6.96 0.28
N PHE A 103 19.19 6.22 1.03
CA PHE A 103 19.64 5.41 2.17
C PHE A 103 19.48 3.90 1.95
N LEU A 104 18.83 3.50 0.85
CA LEU A 104 18.77 2.09 0.46
C LEU A 104 20.12 1.66 -0.15
N PRO A 105 20.57 0.42 0.10
CA PRO A 105 21.76 -0.12 -0.54
C PRO A 105 21.66 -0.05 -2.06
N VAL A 106 22.80 0.15 -2.71
CA VAL A 106 22.87 0.13 -4.17
C VAL A 106 22.54 -1.28 -4.66
N LEU A 107 21.64 -1.38 -5.63
CA LEU A 107 21.30 -2.66 -6.25
C LEU A 107 22.38 -3.03 -7.27
N ASP A 108 23.16 -4.07 -6.95
CA ASP A 108 24.17 -4.61 -7.85
C ASP A 108 23.54 -5.65 -8.81
N GLY A 109 23.81 -5.48 -10.11
CA GLY A 109 23.37 -6.39 -11.16
C GLY A 109 21.90 -6.25 -11.58
N ASP A 110 21.44 -7.19 -12.40
CA ASP A 110 20.07 -7.18 -12.89
C ASP A 110 19.09 -7.66 -11.81
N CYS A 111 18.01 -6.91 -11.62
CA CYS A 111 16.90 -7.31 -10.75
C CYS A 111 15.62 -7.61 -11.55
N THR A 112 14.76 -8.44 -10.97
CA THR A 112 13.34 -8.56 -11.38
C THR A 112 12.45 -7.99 -10.30
N PHE A 113 11.21 -7.67 -10.65
CA PHE A 113 10.19 -7.32 -9.67
C PHE A 113 9.02 -8.30 -9.74
N ASN A 114 8.44 -8.62 -8.59
CA ASN A 114 7.20 -9.35 -8.47
C ASN A 114 6.17 -8.53 -7.71
N VAL A 115 4.89 -8.71 -8.06
CA VAL A 115 3.77 -8.07 -7.38
C VAL A 115 2.96 -9.14 -6.66
N LEU A 116 2.75 -8.94 -5.36
CA LEU A 116 1.93 -9.80 -4.51
C LEU A 116 0.77 -8.98 -3.97
N VAL A 117 -0.38 -9.63 -3.81
CA VAL A 117 -1.57 -9.02 -3.23
C VAL A 117 -2.07 -9.91 -2.11
N TYR A 118 -2.33 -9.31 -0.95
CA TYR A 118 -3.01 -9.96 0.15
C TYR A 118 -4.48 -9.55 0.07
N ALA A 119 -5.33 -10.53 -0.22
CA ALA A 119 -6.76 -10.37 -0.26
C ALA A 119 -7.44 -11.34 0.71
N ASP A 120 -8.70 -11.09 1.02
CA ASP A 120 -9.50 -11.98 1.86
C ASP A 120 -9.61 -13.37 1.22
N ALA A 121 -9.67 -14.41 2.04
CA ALA A 121 -9.69 -15.80 1.59
C ALA A 121 -10.90 -16.18 0.71
N ASP A 122 -11.97 -15.38 0.76
CA ASP A 122 -13.19 -15.54 -0.06
C ASP A 122 -13.17 -14.70 -1.35
N SER A 123 -12.05 -14.05 -1.67
CA SER A 123 -11.93 -13.22 -2.87
C SER A 123 -11.86 -14.07 -4.13
N GLU A 124 -12.55 -13.64 -5.19
CA GLU A 124 -12.40 -14.23 -6.50
C GLU A 124 -11.00 -13.92 -7.07
N VAL A 125 -10.21 -14.99 -7.28
CA VAL A 125 -8.85 -14.93 -7.83
C VAL A 125 -8.91 -15.26 -9.33
N PRO A 126 -8.51 -14.34 -10.23
CA PRO A 126 -8.44 -14.63 -11.66
C PRO A 126 -7.38 -15.69 -11.98
N VAL A 127 -7.50 -16.36 -13.12
CA VAL A 127 -6.60 -17.43 -13.56
C VAL A 127 -5.14 -16.96 -13.71
N GLU A 128 -4.94 -15.68 -14.02
CA GLU A 128 -3.61 -15.07 -14.13
C GLU A 128 -2.92 -14.83 -12.78
N TRP A 129 -3.63 -15.02 -11.67
CA TRP A 129 -3.13 -14.91 -10.31
C TRP A 129 -3.03 -16.31 -9.69
N GLY A 130 -1.97 -16.54 -8.93
CA GLY A 130 -1.76 -17.79 -8.20
C GLY A 130 -1.23 -17.52 -6.81
N ASP A 131 -1.33 -18.52 -5.94
CA ASP A 131 -0.79 -18.45 -4.59
C ASP A 131 0.74 -18.30 -4.63
N SER A 132 1.26 -17.43 -3.78
CA SER A 132 2.70 -17.17 -3.64
C SER A 132 3.07 -17.15 -2.16
N ASP A 133 4.32 -17.51 -1.87
CA ASP A 133 4.90 -17.25 -0.55
C ASP A 133 5.00 -15.73 -0.29
N PRO A 134 5.12 -15.30 0.98
CA PRO A 134 5.19 -13.88 1.36
C PRO A 134 6.42 -13.10 0.87
N LYS A 135 7.46 -13.80 0.41
CA LYS A 135 8.74 -13.25 -0.05
C LYS A 135 9.36 -12.26 0.94
N GLU A 136 9.40 -12.65 2.21
CA GLU A 136 9.95 -11.80 3.28
C GLU A 136 11.49 -11.75 3.23
N ILE A 137 12.03 -10.57 3.52
CA ILE A 137 13.47 -10.38 3.68
C ILE A 137 13.84 -10.71 5.12
N LYS A 138 14.63 -11.77 5.30
CA LYS A 138 15.19 -12.16 6.60
C LYS A 138 16.37 -11.24 6.94
N ASN A 139 16.45 -10.81 8.20
CA ASN A 139 17.52 -9.93 8.71
C ASN A 139 17.67 -8.61 7.92
N GLY A 140 16.58 -8.14 7.30
CA GLY A 140 16.55 -6.84 6.63
C GLY A 140 16.11 -5.73 7.58
N GLU A 141 16.50 -4.49 7.24
CA GLU A 141 16.02 -3.29 7.91
C GLU A 141 14.66 -2.87 7.36
N LYS A 142 13.87 -2.17 8.19
CA LYS A 142 12.54 -1.70 7.82
C LYS A 142 12.40 -0.20 8.05
N VAL A 143 11.91 0.51 7.04
CA VAL A 143 11.62 1.94 7.13
C VAL A 143 10.15 2.17 6.85
N GLN A 144 9.46 2.76 7.81
CA GLN A 144 8.09 3.22 7.66
C GLN A 144 8.08 4.60 6.98
N LEU A 145 7.42 4.69 5.83
CA LEU A 145 7.18 5.93 5.12
C LEU A 145 5.85 6.56 5.60
N ARG A 146 5.63 7.80 5.19
CA ARG A 146 4.38 8.51 5.41
C ARG A 146 3.24 7.76 4.75
N SER A 147 2.11 7.81 5.42
CA SER A 147 0.82 7.34 4.93
C SER A 147 0.05 8.47 4.26
N PHE A 148 -0.87 8.12 3.36
CA PHE A 148 -1.91 9.04 2.91
C PHE A 148 -3.28 8.43 3.17
N SER A 149 -4.32 9.25 3.17
CA SER A 149 -5.67 8.71 3.29
C SER A 149 -6.68 9.51 2.48
N THR A 150 -7.59 8.79 1.86
CA THR A 150 -8.84 9.34 1.35
C THR A 150 -9.92 9.33 2.45
N ASN A 151 -11.16 9.61 2.06
CA ASN A 151 -12.32 9.48 2.95
C ASN A 151 -12.57 8.02 3.36
N ASN A 152 -12.21 7.06 2.50
CA ASN A 152 -12.61 5.66 2.67
C ASN A 152 -11.41 4.75 2.97
N HIS A 153 -10.22 5.13 2.52
CA HIS A 153 -9.01 4.30 2.63
C HIS A 153 -7.88 5.08 3.28
N ARG A 154 -7.07 4.37 4.04
CA ARG A 154 -5.75 4.82 4.47
C ARG A 154 -4.72 3.84 3.92
N VAL A 155 -3.67 4.37 3.31
CA VAL A 155 -2.56 3.59 2.78
C VAL A 155 -1.31 3.94 3.55
N ASP A 156 -0.74 2.94 4.24
CA ASP A 156 0.55 3.03 4.91
C ASP A 156 1.62 2.39 4.01
N THR A 157 2.80 2.99 3.93
CA THR A 157 3.91 2.53 3.07
C THR A 157 5.11 2.13 3.90
N LEU A 158 5.65 0.94 3.67
CA LEU A 158 6.83 0.43 4.36
C LEU A 158 7.79 -0.18 3.33
N VAL A 159 9.08 0.07 3.48
CA VAL A 159 10.11 -0.64 2.72
C VAL A 159 10.93 -1.49 3.67
N SER A 160 11.04 -2.78 3.37
CA SER A 160 12.06 -3.64 3.96
C SER A 160 13.18 -3.83 2.95
N TYR A 161 14.43 -3.78 3.37
CA TYR A 161 15.58 -3.97 2.49
C TYR A 161 16.65 -4.80 3.17
N ARG A 162 17.37 -5.59 2.37
CA ARG A 162 18.51 -6.36 2.84
C ARG A 162 19.70 -5.42 3.05
N LEU A 163 20.42 -5.56 4.16
CA LEU A 163 21.69 -4.86 4.35
C LEU A 163 22.74 -5.43 3.39
N ALA A 164 23.45 -4.56 2.67
CA ALA A 164 24.66 -4.98 1.96
C ALA A 164 25.74 -5.29 3.01
N ASP A 165 26.47 -6.38 2.81
CA ASP A 165 27.68 -6.70 3.60
C ASP A 165 28.82 -5.71 3.29
#